data_AF-A0A0G8EFN0-F1
#
_entry.id   AF-A0A0G8EFN0-F1
#
_cell.length_a   1.000
_cell.length_b   1.000
_cell.length_c   1.000
_cell.angle_alpha   90.00
_cell.angle_beta   90.00
_cell.angle_gamma   90.00
#
_symmetry.space_group_name_H-M   'P 1'
#
loop_
_entity.id
_entity.type
_entity.pdbx_description
1 polymer ?
#
loop_
_entity_poly.entity_id
_entity_poly.type
_entity_poly.pdbx_seq_one_letter_code
_entity_poly.pdbx_strand_id
1 'polypeptide(L)'
;MQIKAITIEEIYQEILDGKRIRFPPNTWKLDKNNEMAKRVTRYLVTNILNWNEEEIKQNWNNALIAKYRLRGVLKHKYENSPYGMINDLYPNRFKEWEFKMTPLNFWTKKKPYNY
;
A
#
# COMPACT_ATOMS: atom_id res chain seq x y z
N MET A 1 10.50 -10.44 32.83
CA MET A 1 9.53 -10.60 31.72
C MET A 1 9.86 -9.55 30.67
N GLN A 2 10.33 -9.94 29.48
CA GLN A 2 10.47 -8.99 28.37
C GLN A 2 9.06 -8.57 27.95
N ILE A 3 8.74 -7.28 28.10
CA ILE A 3 7.55 -6.70 27.49
C ILE A 3 7.79 -6.78 25.99
N LYS A 4 7.19 -7.75 25.31
CA LYS A 4 7.12 -7.74 23.85
C LYS A 4 6.29 -6.52 23.48
N ALA A 5 6.95 -5.48 22.99
CA ALA A 5 6.27 -4.37 22.37
C ALA A 5 5.47 -4.93 21.19
N ILE A 6 4.14 -4.82 21.26
CA ILE A 6 3.27 -5.27 20.17
C ILE A 6 3.68 -4.51 18.91
N THR A 7 4.09 -5.28 17.90
CA THR A 7 4.52 -4.73 16.61
C THR A 7 3.32 -4.38 15.74
N ILE A 8 3.52 -3.52 14.74
CA ILE A 8 2.44 -3.15 13.82
C ILE A 8 2.00 -4.35 12.96
N GLU A 9 2.92 -5.28 12.68
CA GLU A 9 2.67 -6.52 11.96
C GLU A 9 1.77 -7.47 12.77
N GLU A 10 1.99 -7.59 14.08
CA GLU A 10 1.11 -8.38 14.96
C GLU A 10 -0.30 -7.79 15.02
N ILE A 11 -0.41 -6.46 15.17
CA ILE A 11 -1.71 -5.76 15.12
C ILE A 11 -2.38 -6.01 13.77
N TYR A 12 -1.62 -5.97 12.69
CA TYR A 12 -2.15 -6.21 11.36
C TYR A 12 -2.62 -7.65 11.19
N GLN A 13 -1.87 -8.63 11.68
CA GLN A 13 -2.27 -10.03 11.68
C GLN A 13 -3.54 -10.25 12.51
N GLU A 14 -3.68 -9.62 13.68
CA GLU A 14 -4.93 -9.66 14.47
C GLU A 14 -6.14 -9.14 13.69
N ILE A 15 -5.94 -8.12 12.84
CA ILE A 15 -6.99 -7.57 12.00
C ILE A 15 -7.38 -8.55 10.89
N LEU A 16 -6.39 -9.22 10.29
CA LEU A 16 -6.64 -10.25 9.28
C LEU A 16 -7.33 -11.49 9.88
N ASP A 17 -6.93 -11.88 11.10
CA ASP A 17 -7.54 -12.97 11.88
C ASP A 17 -8.97 -12.63 12.38
N GLY A 18 -9.41 -11.38 12.23
CA GLY A 18 -10.71 -10.92 12.73
C GLY A 18 -10.78 -10.71 14.25
N LYS A 19 -9.67 -10.87 14.97
CA LYS A 19 -9.56 -10.56 16.41
C LYS A 19 -9.72 -9.07 16.68
N ARG A 20 -9.41 -8.24 15.68
CA ARG A 20 -9.47 -6.78 15.73
C ARG A 20 -10.15 -6.22 14.48
N ILE A 21 -10.99 -5.20 14.66
CA ILE A 21 -11.75 -4.60 13.53
C ILE A 21 -10.89 -3.60 12.72
N ARG A 22 -9.97 -2.89 13.40
CA ARG A 22 -9.14 -1.83 12.82
C ARG A 22 -7.88 -1.57 13.63
N PHE A 23 -6.92 -0.89 13.00
CA PHE A 23 -5.74 -0.37 13.67
C PHE A 23 -6.11 0.55 14.84
N PRO A 24 -5.28 0.63 15.89
CA PRO A 24 -5.47 1.55 16.99
C PRO A 24 -5.73 2.99 16.51
N PRO A 25 -6.49 3.80 17.28
CA PRO A 25 -6.68 5.21 16.96
C PRO A 25 -5.34 5.93 16.81
N ASN A 26 -5.27 6.89 15.88
CA ASN A 26 -4.10 7.70 15.61
C ASN A 26 -2.84 6.96 15.10
N THR A 27 -2.87 5.63 14.87
CA THR A 27 -1.72 4.87 14.34
C THR A 27 -1.06 5.57 13.14
N TRP A 28 -1.84 5.92 12.12
CA TRP A 28 -1.30 6.57 10.91
C TRP A 28 -0.93 8.04 11.13
N LYS A 29 -1.54 8.72 12.08
CA LYS A 29 -1.23 10.12 12.40
C LYS A 29 0.11 10.23 13.14
N LEU A 30 0.43 9.24 13.97
CA LEU A 30 1.68 9.17 14.74
C LEU A 30 2.86 8.64 13.90
N ASP A 31 2.59 7.99 12.77
CA ASP A 31 3.60 7.39 11.88
C ASP A 31 4.36 8.43 11.03
N LYS A 32 5.07 9.38 11.64
CA LYS A 32 5.64 10.55 10.94
C LYS A 32 6.50 10.22 9.70
N ASN A 33 7.24 9.10 9.72
CA ASN A 33 8.15 8.69 8.65
C ASN A 33 7.57 7.62 7.70
N ASN A 34 6.27 7.33 7.80
CA ASN A 34 5.60 6.23 7.10
C ASN A 34 6.24 4.86 7.35
N GLU A 35 6.95 4.68 8.47
CA GLU A 35 7.64 3.43 8.78
C GLU A 35 6.63 2.31 9.07
N MET A 36 5.59 2.60 9.84
CA MET A 36 4.53 1.62 10.12
C MET A 36 3.78 1.27 8.82
N ALA A 37 3.45 2.28 8.01
CA ALA A 37 2.82 2.08 6.70
C ALA A 37 3.65 1.18 5.78
N LYS A 38 4.96 1.43 5.66
CA LYS A 38 5.87 0.59 4.87
C LYS A 38 5.96 -0.83 5.41
N ARG A 39 6.03 -1.01 6.74
CA ARG A 39 6.11 -2.32 7.38
C ARG A 39 4.88 -3.18 7.11
N VAL A 40 3.66 -2.64 7.29
CA VAL A 40 2.43 -3.40 6.99
C VAL A 40 2.27 -3.70 5.50
N THR A 41 2.66 -2.76 4.63
CA THR A 41 2.60 -2.96 3.18
C THR A 41 3.57 -4.05 2.75
N ARG A 42 4.80 -4.01 3.28
CA ARG A 42 5.80 -5.05 3.05
C ARG A 42 5.28 -6.41 3.49
N TYR A 43 4.80 -6.50 4.73
CA TYR A 43 4.27 -7.74 5.29
C TYR A 43 3.14 -8.33 4.45
N LEU A 44 2.20 -7.49 3.97
CA LEU A 44 1.16 -7.94 3.04
C LEU A 44 1.76 -8.54 1.75
N VAL A 45 2.68 -7.83 1.10
CA VAL A 45 3.24 -8.24 -0.19
C VAL A 45 4.12 -9.48 -0.05
N THR A 46 4.97 -9.56 0.98
CA THR A 46 5.97 -10.63 1.13
C THR A 46 5.46 -11.84 1.91
N ASN A 47 4.72 -11.62 3.00
CA ASN A 47 4.35 -12.71 3.91
C ASN A 47 2.96 -13.27 3.62
N ILE A 48 2.00 -12.41 3.26
CA ILE A 48 0.61 -12.83 3.03
C ILE A 48 0.39 -13.23 1.57
N LEU A 49 0.82 -12.38 0.64
CA LEU A 49 0.62 -12.60 -0.80
C LEU A 49 1.78 -13.37 -1.44
N ASN A 50 2.99 -13.19 -0.92
CA ASN A 50 4.23 -13.73 -1.47
C ASN A 50 4.38 -13.48 -2.98
N TRP A 51 4.09 -12.25 -3.40
CA TRP A 51 4.04 -11.88 -4.81
C TRP A 51 5.40 -11.49 -5.39
N ASN A 52 5.57 -11.80 -6.68
CA ASN A 52 6.64 -11.24 -7.50
C ASN A 52 6.26 -9.87 -8.10
N GLU A 53 7.20 -9.23 -8.78
CA GLU A 53 7.01 -7.90 -9.39
C GLU A 53 5.87 -7.84 -10.41
N GLU A 54 5.69 -8.89 -11.21
CA GLU A 54 4.65 -8.93 -12.23
C GLU A 54 3.26 -9.07 -11.61
N GLU A 55 3.14 -9.92 -10.58
CA GLU A 55 1.90 -10.05 -9.82
C GLU A 55 1.50 -8.74 -9.12
N ILE A 56 2.48 -7.99 -8.60
CA ILE A 56 2.25 -6.64 -8.05
C ILE A 56 1.69 -5.73 -9.15
N LYS A 57 2.33 -5.66 -10.33
CA LYS A 57 1.89 -4.81 -11.45
C LYS A 57 0.46 -5.14 -11.91
N GLN A 58 0.10 -6.43 -11.94
CA GLN A 58 -1.20 -6.88 -12.45
C GLN A 58 -2.33 -6.76 -11.41
N ASN A 59 -2.05 -7.05 -10.14
CA ASN A 59 -3.08 -7.23 -9.11
C ASN A 59 -3.17 -6.07 -8.11
N TRP A 60 -2.13 -5.24 -7.96
CA TRP A 60 -2.13 -4.14 -7.00
C TRP A 60 -3.10 -3.03 -7.41
N ASN A 61 -4.16 -2.84 -6.62
CA ASN A 61 -5.18 -1.81 -6.84
C ASN A 61 -5.93 -1.44 -5.55
N ASN A 62 -6.77 -0.40 -5.63
CA ASN A 62 -7.59 0.08 -4.51
C ASN A 62 -8.48 -1.01 -3.88
N ALA A 63 -9.10 -1.87 -4.69
CA ALA A 63 -10.01 -2.91 -4.21
C ALA A 63 -9.27 -3.99 -3.41
N LEU A 64 -8.08 -4.40 -3.88
CA LEU A 64 -7.19 -5.30 -3.17
C LEU A 64 -6.76 -4.71 -1.81
N ILE A 65 -6.30 -3.45 -1.80
CA ILE A 65 -5.86 -2.78 -0.57
C ILE A 65 -7.01 -2.67 0.43
N ALA A 66 -8.23 -2.39 -0.04
CA ALA A 66 -9.43 -2.37 0.80
C ALA A 66 -9.80 -3.76 1.33
N LYS A 67 -9.69 -4.81 0.50
CA LYS A 67 -9.93 -6.21 0.87
C LYS A 67 -9.03 -6.63 2.04
N TYR A 68 -7.77 -6.22 2.02
CA TYR A 68 -6.79 -6.48 3.09
C TYR A 68 -6.80 -5.43 4.21
N ARG A 69 -7.90 -4.68 4.39
CA ARG A 69 -8.09 -3.74 5.52
C ARG A 69 -7.07 -2.58 5.60
N LEU A 70 -6.33 -2.32 4.51
CA LEU A 70 -5.33 -1.25 4.44
C LEU A 70 -5.88 0.07 3.85
N ARG A 71 -7.21 0.19 3.65
CA ARG A 71 -7.83 1.44 3.17
C ARG A 71 -7.53 2.65 4.05
N GLY A 72 -7.37 2.43 5.37
CA GLY A 72 -7.05 3.50 6.32
C GLY A 72 -5.67 4.10 6.05
N VAL A 73 -4.63 3.27 5.95
CA VAL A 73 -3.27 3.75 5.66
C VAL A 73 -3.21 4.40 4.28
N LEU A 74 -3.86 3.80 3.29
CA LEU A 74 -3.93 4.32 1.93
C LEU A 74 -4.49 5.76 1.89
N LYS A 75 -5.58 6.03 2.62
CA LYS A 75 -6.17 7.37 2.71
C LYS A 75 -5.28 8.36 3.47
N HIS A 76 -4.73 7.95 4.62
CA HIS A 76 -4.03 8.86 5.53
C HIS A 76 -2.58 9.15 5.12
N LYS A 77 -1.92 8.23 4.41
CA LYS A 77 -0.49 8.33 4.08
C LYS A 77 -0.21 8.56 2.61
N TYR A 78 -1.11 8.12 1.74
CA TYR A 78 -0.87 8.10 0.30
C TYR A 78 -2.00 8.79 -0.48
N GLU A 79 -2.87 9.56 0.18
CA GLU A 79 -3.94 10.33 -0.46
C GLU A 79 -4.86 9.50 -1.40
N ASN A 80 -5.09 8.23 -1.06
CA ASN A 80 -5.80 7.26 -1.91
C ASN A 80 -5.07 6.87 -3.22
N SER A 81 -3.75 6.99 -3.27
CA SER A 81 -2.90 6.55 -4.37
C SER A 81 -2.30 5.16 -4.09
N PRO A 82 -2.79 4.07 -4.71
CA PRO A 82 -2.16 2.76 -4.58
C PRO A 82 -0.74 2.73 -5.13
N TYR A 83 -0.46 3.55 -6.16
CA TYR A 83 0.88 3.69 -6.69
C TYR A 83 1.82 4.37 -5.69
N GLY A 84 1.38 5.46 -5.05
CA GLY A 84 2.17 6.13 -4.01
C GLY A 84 2.57 5.16 -2.89
N MET A 85 1.65 4.27 -2.50
CA MET A 85 1.88 3.24 -1.50
C MET A 85 2.96 2.22 -1.90
N ILE A 86 2.93 1.71 -3.14
CA ILE A 86 3.93 0.72 -3.59
C ILE A 86 5.28 1.37 -3.94
N ASN A 87 5.27 2.61 -4.45
CA ASN A 87 6.50 3.36 -4.72
C ASN A 87 7.21 3.78 -3.43
N ASP A 88 6.50 4.05 -2.34
CA ASP A 88 7.12 4.28 -1.02
C ASP A 88 7.77 2.99 -0.46
N LEU A 89 7.20 1.81 -0.75
CA LEU A 89 7.79 0.53 -0.35
C LEU A 89 9.01 0.15 -1.20
N TYR A 90 8.94 0.38 -2.52
CA TYR A 90 9.97 0.06 -3.50
C TYR A 90 10.29 1.29 -4.37
N PRO A 91 11.04 2.26 -3.83
CA PRO A 91 11.30 3.52 -4.52
C PRO A 91 12.02 3.30 -5.84
N ASN A 92 11.51 3.93 -6.90
CA ASN A 92 12.04 3.87 -8.27
C ASN A 92 12.06 2.48 -8.92
N ARG A 93 11.41 1.48 -8.33
CA ARG A 93 11.36 0.11 -8.88
C ARG A 93 10.28 -0.07 -9.92
N PHE A 94 9.17 0.63 -9.76
CA PHE A 94 8.01 0.55 -10.64
C PHE A 94 7.67 1.91 -11.24
N LYS A 95 7.00 1.91 -12.38
CA LYS A 95 6.41 3.10 -13.00
C LYS A 95 4.88 2.99 -12.98
N GLU A 96 4.20 4.13 -12.88
CA GLU A 96 2.73 4.17 -12.80
C GLU A 96 2.06 3.39 -13.93
N TRP A 97 2.57 3.55 -15.17
CA TRP A 97 2.03 2.93 -16.37
C TRP A 97 2.28 1.42 -16.48
N GLU A 98 3.09 0.83 -15.61
CA GLU A 98 3.26 -0.62 -15.56
C GLU A 98 2.10 -1.32 -14.85
N PHE A 99 1.28 -0.57 -14.10
CA PHE A 99 0.16 -1.14 -13.36
C PHE A 99 -1.10 -1.23 -14.22
N LYS A 100 -1.86 -2.31 -14.07
CA LYS A 100 -3.14 -2.48 -14.77
C LYS A 100 -4.18 -1.41 -14.39
N MET A 101 -4.04 -0.82 -13.20
CA MET A 101 -4.94 0.24 -12.71
C MET A 101 -4.69 1.63 -13.33
N THR A 102 -3.73 1.76 -14.25
CA THR A 102 -3.42 3.04 -14.88
C THR A 102 -4.69 3.62 -15.53
N PRO A 103 -5.08 4.88 -15.23
CA PRO A 103 -6.26 5.48 -15.83
C PRO A 103 -6.16 5.46 -17.36
N LEU A 104 -7.27 5.15 -18.02
CA LEU A 104 -7.39 4.82 -19.46
C LEU A 104 -6.88 5.91 -20.44
N ASN A 105 -6.38 7.05 -19.94
CA ASN A 105 -5.97 8.23 -20.71
C ASN A 105 -4.56 8.75 -20.35
N PHE A 106 -3.73 7.99 -19.62
CA PHE A 106 -2.39 8.47 -19.23
C PHE A 106 -1.48 8.77 -20.46
N TRP A 107 -1.70 8.09 -21.58
CA TRP A 107 -0.91 8.24 -22.81
C TRP A 107 -1.41 9.32 -23.77
N THR A 108 -2.56 9.95 -23.53
CA THR A 108 -3.08 11.03 -24.39
C THR A 108 -2.53 12.41 -23.99
N LYS A 109 -1.22 12.53 -23.77
CA LYS A 109 -0.59 13.85 -23.91
C LYS A 109 -0.43 14.12 -25.40
N LYS A 110 -1.47 14.72 -26.00
CA LYS A 110 -1.44 15.27 -27.37
C LYS A 110 -0.15 16.07 -27.53
N LYS A 111 0.73 15.65 -28.43
CA LYS A 111 1.83 16.51 -28.90
C LYS A 111 1.16 17.73 -29.54
N PRO A 112 1.45 18.97 -29.12
CA PRO A 112 1.10 20.12 -29.96
C PRO A 112 1.96 19.99 -31.21
N TYR A 113 1.34 19.57 -32.31
CA TYR A 113 1.95 19.73 -33.63
C TYR A 113 1.97 21.23 -33.90
N ASN A 114 3.14 21.86 -33.74
CA ASN A 114 3.36 23.21 -34.20
C ASN A 114 3.62 23.13 -35.70
N TYR A 115 2.71 23.70 -36.49
CA TYR A 115 2.90 24.01 -37.92
C TYR A 115 3.75 25.26 -38.08
#